data_AF-A0A2D4JAM9-F1
#
_entry.id   AF-A0A2D4JAM9-F1
#
_cell.length_a   1.000
_cell.length_b   1.000
_cell.length_c   1.000
_cell.angle_alpha   90.00
_cell.angle_beta   90.00
_cell.angle_gamma   90.00
#
_symmetry.space_group_name_H-M   'P 1'
#
loop_
_entity.id
_entity.type
_entity.pdbx_description
1 polymer ?
#
loop_
_entity_poly.entity_id
_entity_poly.type
_entity_poly.pdbx_seq_one_letter_code
_entity_poly.pdbx_strand_id
1 'polypeptide(L)'
;VTLNFSILNKLQIFLEMFDTIKNPHDAAIALSLMKLTSCLERALGDVFLLIGKDCPFLLRDLLASQEFVSIFGQPVMDVLKVFIGSPDSLNLRNILWHGFVSAKEIPVKYFSMLLFLTAGLGQLLNNYCLQAHSALIHRPYVSFTHLKELHIFPDLNQELLSLAEELVTKSNIVLKTMIPFWIAAITSFQQARYADCVILLLPQLEGGLRVLFTAVNKCPSRLMTAESSSLYTTFDEILAKQLNNEEMNQLPIVLGESAMEFLWDFLNHQEGPRVRDHLSHGEINLNRFPREIANSMLSFSITLLCRFSQDDLTSIKVRNMPTYFKF
;
A
#
# COMPACT_ATOMS: atom_id res chain seq x y z
N VAL A 1 -22.86 6.16 -21.75
CA VAL A 1 -21.97 4.99 -21.59
C VAL A 1 -22.31 4.35 -20.26
N THR A 2 -22.82 3.12 -20.24
CA THR A 2 -23.03 2.38 -18.98
C THR A 2 -21.70 1.79 -18.55
N LEU A 3 -21.13 2.30 -17.46
CA LEU A 3 -19.86 1.82 -16.92
C LEU A 3 -20.07 0.42 -16.30
N ASN A 4 -19.19 -0.53 -16.64
CA ASN A 4 -19.32 -1.91 -16.21
C ASN A 4 -18.11 -2.33 -15.36
N PHE A 5 -18.33 -2.51 -14.06
CA PHE A 5 -17.30 -2.91 -13.10
C PHE A 5 -17.43 -4.36 -12.62
N SER A 6 -18.16 -5.20 -13.37
CA SER A 6 -18.34 -6.62 -13.07
C SER A 6 -17.02 -7.35 -12.83
N ILE A 7 -15.97 -6.98 -13.56
CA ILE A 7 -14.62 -7.53 -13.41
C ILE A 7 -14.08 -7.43 -11.97
N LEU A 8 -14.44 -6.41 -11.17
CA LEU A 8 -13.87 -6.21 -9.83
C LEU A 8 -14.79 -6.63 -8.67
N ASN A 9 -16.07 -6.97 -8.93
CA ASN A 9 -17.04 -7.38 -7.90
C ASN A 9 -17.18 -6.44 -6.66
N LYS A 10 -16.99 -5.11 -6.83
CA LYS A 10 -17.02 -4.13 -5.71
C LYS A 10 -17.62 -2.76 -6.07
N LEU A 11 -18.92 -2.71 -6.38
CA LEU A 11 -19.59 -1.48 -6.82
C LEU A 11 -19.41 -0.28 -5.86
N GLN A 12 -19.46 -0.50 -4.54
CA GLN A 12 -19.36 0.57 -3.55
C GLN A 12 -18.03 1.33 -3.61
N ILE A 13 -16.92 0.62 -3.81
CA ILE A 13 -15.58 1.23 -3.91
C ILE A 13 -15.51 2.17 -5.11
N PHE A 14 -16.17 1.82 -6.22
CA PHE A 14 -16.20 2.68 -7.40
C PHE A 14 -17.02 3.94 -7.19
N LEU A 15 -18.14 3.85 -6.47
CA LEU A 15 -18.93 5.05 -6.17
C LEU A 15 -18.10 6.05 -5.36
N GLU A 16 -17.30 5.59 -4.40
CA GLU A 16 -16.33 6.42 -3.67
C GLU A 16 -15.24 7.01 -4.60
N MET A 17 -14.74 6.19 -5.53
CA MET A 17 -13.75 6.63 -6.52
C MET A 17 -14.29 7.73 -7.45
N PHE A 18 -15.56 7.63 -7.88
CA PHE A 18 -16.21 8.68 -8.68
C PHE A 18 -16.41 9.97 -7.89
N ASP A 19 -16.77 9.87 -6.62
CA ASP A 19 -16.86 11.05 -5.75
C ASP A 19 -15.49 11.72 -5.58
N THR A 20 -14.43 10.91 -5.45
CA THR A 20 -13.04 11.40 -5.38
C THR A 20 -12.61 12.18 -6.63
N ILE A 21 -13.08 11.81 -7.83
CA ILE A 21 -12.82 12.59 -9.05
C ILE A 21 -13.49 13.96 -9.00
N LYS A 22 -14.71 14.04 -8.45
CA LYS A 22 -15.48 15.29 -8.36
C LYS A 22 -14.94 16.22 -7.28
N ASN A 23 -14.51 15.64 -6.17
CA ASN A 23 -14.06 16.34 -4.97
C ASN A 23 -12.66 15.83 -4.57
N PRO A 24 -11.63 16.10 -5.38
CA PRO A 24 -10.28 15.62 -5.09
C PRO A 24 -9.73 16.34 -3.86
N HIS A 25 -9.26 15.55 -2.89
CA HIS A 25 -8.43 16.04 -1.79
C HIS A 25 -7.08 15.32 -1.83
N ASP A 26 -6.05 15.96 -1.28
CA ASP A 26 -4.63 15.63 -1.51
C ASP A 26 -4.33 14.12 -1.49
N ALA A 27 -4.68 13.40 -0.42
CA ALA A 27 -4.38 11.96 -0.30
C ALA A 27 -5.35 11.02 -1.05
N ALA A 28 -6.53 11.51 -1.43
CA ALA A 28 -7.64 10.70 -1.91
C ALA A 28 -7.36 10.04 -3.26
N ILE A 29 -6.71 10.78 -4.15
CA ILE A 29 -6.40 10.33 -5.50
C ILE A 29 -5.41 9.17 -5.46
N ALA A 30 -4.35 9.30 -4.66
CA ALA A 30 -3.38 8.24 -4.45
C ALA A 30 -3.99 7.02 -3.75
N LEU A 31 -4.80 7.23 -2.69
CA LEU A 31 -5.54 6.13 -2.03
C LEU A 31 -6.45 5.39 -3.02
N SER A 32 -7.19 6.13 -3.84
CA SER A 32 -8.08 5.55 -4.84
C SER A 32 -7.30 4.80 -5.92
N LEU A 33 -6.14 5.31 -6.36
CA LEU A 33 -5.27 4.59 -7.29
C LEU A 33 -4.68 3.31 -6.68
N MET A 34 -4.21 3.34 -5.44
CA MET A 34 -3.73 2.14 -4.74
C MET A 34 -4.84 1.09 -4.65
N LYS A 35 -6.05 1.48 -4.22
CA LYS A 35 -7.22 0.59 -4.18
C LYS A 35 -7.59 0.05 -5.57
N LEU A 36 -7.62 0.92 -6.58
CA LEU A 36 -7.99 0.56 -7.95
C LEU A 36 -7.00 -0.43 -8.55
N THR A 37 -5.70 -0.14 -8.44
CA THR A 37 -4.64 -1.00 -8.98
C THR A 37 -4.61 -2.36 -8.31
N SER A 38 -4.77 -2.43 -6.98
CA SER A 38 -4.87 -3.70 -6.25
C SER A 38 -6.11 -4.50 -6.62
N CYS A 39 -7.28 -3.85 -6.76
CA CYS A 39 -8.49 -4.55 -7.20
C CYS A 39 -8.35 -5.03 -8.65
N LEU A 40 -7.75 -4.22 -9.54
CA LEU A 40 -7.51 -4.59 -10.92
C LEU A 40 -6.54 -5.76 -11.05
N GLU A 41 -5.44 -5.75 -10.30
CA GLU A 41 -4.46 -6.85 -10.26
C GLU A 41 -5.12 -8.17 -9.84
N ARG A 42 -5.92 -8.16 -8.77
CA ARG A 42 -6.71 -9.32 -8.36
C ARG A 42 -7.65 -9.81 -9.46
N ALA A 43 -8.38 -8.90 -10.07
CA ALA A 43 -9.38 -9.26 -11.07
C ALA A 43 -8.76 -9.79 -12.36
N LEU A 44 -7.63 -9.25 -12.78
CA LEU A 44 -6.84 -9.81 -13.88
C LEU A 44 -6.40 -11.24 -13.54
N GLY A 45 -5.96 -11.51 -12.31
CA GLY A 45 -5.66 -12.88 -11.90
C GLY A 45 -6.88 -13.82 -11.95
N ASP A 46 -8.07 -13.34 -11.60
CA ASP A 46 -9.32 -14.13 -11.75
C ASP A 46 -9.60 -14.45 -13.24
N VAL A 47 -9.34 -13.48 -14.14
CA VAL A 47 -9.46 -13.69 -15.60
C VAL A 47 -8.43 -14.69 -16.11
N PHE A 48 -7.21 -14.70 -15.57
CA PHE A 48 -6.19 -15.66 -15.99
C PHE A 48 -6.57 -17.10 -15.62
N LEU A 49 -7.14 -17.29 -14.42
CA LEU A 49 -7.67 -18.58 -13.99
C LEU A 49 -8.86 -19.05 -14.83
N LEU A 50 -9.71 -18.14 -15.31
CA LEU A 50 -10.78 -18.45 -16.25
C LEU A 50 -10.26 -19.11 -17.55
N ILE A 51 -9.03 -18.77 -17.96
CA ILE A 51 -8.38 -19.32 -19.17
C ILE A 51 -7.76 -20.70 -18.88
N GLY A 52 -7.76 -21.16 -17.63
CA GLY A 52 -7.22 -22.46 -17.23
C GLY A 52 -5.70 -22.51 -17.12
N LYS A 53 -5.05 -21.35 -16.94
CA LYS A 53 -3.59 -21.24 -16.75
C LYS A 53 -3.24 -20.75 -15.35
N ASP A 54 -2.05 -21.12 -14.89
CA ASP A 54 -1.50 -20.61 -13.65
C ASP A 54 -1.22 -19.10 -13.77
N CYS A 55 -1.75 -18.33 -12.83
CA CYS A 55 -1.58 -16.88 -12.79
C CYS A 55 -0.10 -16.54 -12.51
N PRO A 56 0.58 -15.77 -13.39
CA PRO A 56 1.87 -15.21 -13.07
C PRO A 56 1.84 -14.42 -11.76
N PHE A 57 2.95 -14.47 -11.02
CA PHE A 57 3.07 -13.79 -9.73
C PHE A 57 3.13 -12.26 -9.89
N LEU A 58 3.80 -11.76 -10.94
CA LEU A 58 3.99 -10.32 -11.15
C LEU A 58 2.94 -9.74 -12.10
N LEU A 59 2.35 -8.60 -11.71
CA LEU A 59 1.41 -7.85 -12.55
C LEU A 59 1.97 -7.52 -13.94
N ARG A 60 3.24 -7.16 -14.06
CA ARG A 60 3.89 -6.89 -15.35
C ARG A 60 3.79 -8.09 -16.30
N ASP A 61 3.99 -9.29 -15.75
CA ASP A 61 4.03 -10.51 -16.55
C ASP A 61 2.61 -10.92 -16.96
N LEU A 62 1.62 -10.69 -16.08
CA LEU A 62 0.19 -10.74 -16.42
C LEU A 62 -0.15 -9.81 -17.58
N LEU A 63 0.29 -8.54 -17.52
CA LEU A 63 0.03 -7.55 -18.58
C LEU A 63 0.74 -7.87 -19.91
N ALA A 64 1.83 -8.64 -19.88
CA ALA A 64 2.58 -9.07 -21.06
C ALA A 64 1.99 -10.32 -21.74
N SER A 65 0.98 -10.96 -21.12
CA SER A 65 0.43 -12.23 -21.58
C SER A 65 -0.35 -12.12 -22.90
N GLN A 66 -0.19 -13.13 -23.77
CA GLN A 66 -0.94 -13.22 -25.03
C GLN A 66 -2.40 -13.59 -24.81
N GLU A 67 -2.66 -14.28 -23.70
CA GLU A 67 -3.97 -14.63 -23.19
C GLU A 67 -4.84 -13.38 -23.01
N PHE A 68 -4.32 -12.34 -22.36
CA PHE A 68 -5.03 -11.08 -22.21
C PHE A 68 -5.17 -10.30 -23.51
N VAL A 69 -4.19 -10.39 -24.42
CA VAL A 69 -4.32 -9.81 -25.77
C VAL A 69 -5.51 -10.45 -26.51
N SER A 70 -5.75 -11.75 -26.34
CA SER A 70 -6.88 -12.45 -26.97
C SER A 70 -8.26 -12.04 -26.42
N ILE A 71 -8.32 -11.56 -25.17
CA ILE A 71 -9.56 -11.14 -24.51
C ILE A 71 -9.80 -9.63 -24.66
N PHE A 72 -8.78 -8.82 -24.33
CA PHE A 72 -8.90 -7.37 -24.20
C PHE A 72 -8.38 -6.62 -25.43
N GLY A 73 -7.63 -7.29 -26.30
CA GLY A 73 -7.01 -6.68 -27.47
C GLY A 73 -5.69 -5.95 -27.15
N GLN A 74 -4.78 -5.97 -28.12
CA GLN A 74 -3.45 -5.38 -28.00
C GLN A 74 -3.47 -3.89 -27.57
N PRO A 75 -4.31 -3.00 -28.16
CA PRO A 75 -4.27 -1.59 -27.81
C PRO A 75 -4.62 -1.31 -26.34
N VAL A 76 -5.56 -2.07 -25.76
CA VAL A 76 -5.94 -1.92 -24.35
C VAL A 76 -4.80 -2.36 -23.45
N MET A 77 -4.16 -3.49 -23.77
CA MET A 77 -3.03 -4.01 -23.01
C MET A 77 -1.82 -3.07 -23.05
N ASP A 78 -1.54 -2.45 -24.20
CA ASP A 78 -0.45 -1.49 -24.33
C ASP A 78 -0.68 -0.24 -23.48
N VAL A 79 -1.91 0.28 -23.44
CA VAL A 79 -2.25 1.40 -22.56
C VAL A 79 -2.12 0.99 -21.09
N LEU A 80 -2.58 -0.19 -20.68
CA LEU A 80 -2.40 -0.66 -19.30
C LEU A 80 -0.93 -0.75 -18.91
N LYS A 81 -0.06 -1.27 -19.78
CA LYS A 81 1.39 -1.34 -19.54
C LYS A 81 2.00 0.05 -19.31
N VAL A 82 1.55 1.07 -20.03
CA VAL A 82 2.00 2.46 -19.83
C VAL A 82 1.69 2.94 -18.41
N PHE A 83 0.55 2.58 -17.84
CA PHE A 83 0.13 3.06 -16.52
C PHE A 83 0.68 2.23 -15.35
N ILE A 84 0.66 0.90 -15.46
CA ILE A 84 0.89 -0.04 -14.33
C ILE A 84 1.83 -1.21 -14.69
N GLY A 85 2.60 -1.06 -15.77
CA GLY A 85 3.54 -2.07 -16.28
C GLY A 85 4.91 -2.07 -15.59
N SER A 86 5.98 -2.15 -16.39
CA SER A 86 7.36 -2.22 -15.90
C SER A 86 7.87 -0.86 -15.36
N PRO A 87 9.04 -0.82 -14.71
CA PRO A 87 9.72 0.42 -14.36
C PRO A 87 10.01 1.39 -15.54
N ASP A 88 9.95 0.91 -16.79
CA ASP A 88 10.08 1.77 -17.98
C ASP A 88 8.80 2.54 -18.32
N SER A 89 7.71 2.30 -17.58
CA SER A 89 6.42 2.99 -17.74
C SER A 89 6.15 3.96 -16.59
N LEU A 90 4.93 4.53 -16.52
CA LEU A 90 4.55 5.34 -15.35
C LEU A 90 4.61 4.53 -14.05
N ASN A 91 4.41 3.21 -14.14
CA ASN A 91 4.52 2.29 -13.02
C ASN A 91 3.75 2.75 -11.76
N LEU A 92 2.55 3.32 -11.95
CA LEU A 92 1.80 4.04 -10.91
C LEU A 92 1.54 3.17 -9.68
N ARG A 93 1.27 1.87 -9.88
CA ARG A 93 1.09 0.90 -8.80
C ARG A 93 2.30 0.90 -7.87
N ASN A 94 3.50 0.67 -8.40
CA ASN A 94 4.68 0.52 -7.57
C ASN A 94 5.12 1.83 -6.93
N ILE A 95 5.16 2.94 -7.68
CA ILE A 95 5.60 4.22 -7.12
C ILE A 95 4.69 4.70 -5.97
N LEU A 96 3.39 4.38 -6.02
CA LEU A 96 2.45 4.67 -4.94
C LEU A 96 2.63 3.74 -3.74
N TRP A 97 2.61 2.42 -3.97
CA TRP A 97 2.73 1.42 -2.90
C TRP A 97 4.09 1.45 -2.16
N HIS A 98 5.10 2.05 -2.78
CA HIS A 98 6.44 2.27 -2.19
C HIS A 98 6.69 3.70 -1.70
N GLY A 99 5.71 4.60 -1.83
CA GLY A 99 5.80 5.94 -1.26
C GLY A 99 6.83 6.85 -1.95
N PHE A 100 7.02 6.70 -3.26
CA PHE A 100 7.87 7.59 -4.06
C PHE A 100 7.15 8.83 -4.58
N VAL A 101 5.83 8.91 -4.41
CA VAL A 101 5.03 10.02 -4.92
C VAL A 101 4.26 10.69 -3.79
N SER A 102 4.37 12.01 -3.72
CA SER A 102 3.61 12.83 -2.78
C SER A 102 2.18 13.09 -3.26
N ALA A 103 1.32 13.51 -2.34
CA ALA A 103 -0.11 13.68 -2.58
C ALA A 103 -0.46 14.60 -3.77
N LYS A 104 0.38 15.61 -4.05
CA LYS A 104 0.14 16.61 -5.11
C LYS A 104 0.78 16.24 -6.45
N GLU A 105 1.59 15.19 -6.49
CA GLU A 105 2.33 14.79 -7.69
C GLU A 105 1.54 13.84 -8.58
N ILE A 106 0.36 13.38 -8.16
CA ILE A 106 -0.50 12.51 -8.96
C ILE A 106 -1.63 13.32 -9.61
N PRO A 107 -1.59 13.50 -10.95
CA PRO A 107 -2.70 14.12 -11.66
C PRO A 107 -3.98 13.29 -11.58
N VAL A 108 -5.11 13.92 -11.24
CA VAL A 108 -6.45 13.30 -11.27
C VAL A 108 -6.76 12.63 -12.61
N LYS A 109 -6.24 13.16 -13.73
CA LYS A 109 -6.40 12.57 -15.07
C LYS A 109 -5.87 11.14 -15.17
N TYR A 110 -4.81 10.78 -14.45
CA TYR A 110 -4.28 9.41 -14.47
C TYR A 110 -5.21 8.44 -13.75
N PHE A 111 -5.75 8.87 -12.62
CA PHE A 111 -6.78 8.13 -11.90
C PHE A 111 -8.06 7.97 -12.72
N SER A 112 -8.58 9.05 -13.30
CA SER A 112 -9.78 9.01 -14.15
C SER A 112 -9.60 8.08 -15.35
N MET A 113 -8.42 8.12 -16.00
CA MET A 113 -8.12 7.25 -17.14
C MET A 113 -8.10 5.77 -16.72
N LEU A 114 -7.40 5.42 -15.64
CA LEU A 114 -7.37 4.04 -15.14
C LEU A 114 -8.75 3.56 -14.71
N LEU A 115 -9.55 4.42 -14.08
CA LEU A 115 -10.92 4.09 -13.68
C LEU A 115 -11.78 3.76 -14.91
N PHE A 116 -11.68 4.57 -15.96
CA PHE A 116 -12.38 4.37 -17.21
C PHE A 116 -11.91 3.10 -17.95
N LEU A 117 -10.60 2.89 -18.04
CA LEU A 117 -10.01 1.67 -18.61
C LEU A 117 -10.52 0.43 -17.89
N THR A 118 -10.60 0.47 -16.56
CA THR A 118 -11.10 -0.64 -15.75
C THR A 118 -12.57 -0.96 -16.08
N ALA A 119 -13.40 0.07 -16.27
CA ALA A 119 -14.77 -0.12 -16.73
C ALA A 119 -14.83 -0.74 -18.14
N GLY A 120 -13.94 -0.31 -19.05
CA GLY A 120 -13.81 -0.86 -20.39
C GLY A 120 -13.41 -2.33 -20.39
N LEU A 121 -12.46 -2.72 -19.54
CA LEU A 121 -12.07 -4.12 -19.35
C LEU A 121 -13.25 -5.00 -18.90
N GLY A 122 -14.10 -4.49 -17.99
CA GLY A 122 -15.31 -5.20 -17.58
C GLY A 122 -16.30 -5.43 -18.73
N GLN A 123 -16.43 -4.49 -19.66
CA GLN A 123 -17.25 -4.68 -20.86
C GLN A 123 -16.67 -5.74 -21.79
N LEU A 124 -15.37 -5.68 -22.07
CA LEU A 124 -14.67 -6.64 -22.92
C LEU A 124 -14.73 -8.06 -22.34
N LEU A 125 -14.50 -8.20 -21.03
CA LEU A 125 -14.60 -9.48 -20.34
C LEU A 125 -16.01 -10.07 -20.42
N ASN A 126 -17.04 -9.25 -20.22
CA ASN A 126 -18.42 -9.73 -20.33
C ASN A 126 -18.74 -10.27 -21.73
N ASN A 127 -18.29 -9.57 -22.78
CA ASN A 127 -18.47 -10.04 -24.15
C ASN A 127 -17.75 -11.37 -24.38
N TYR A 128 -16.52 -11.51 -23.88
CA TYR A 128 -15.77 -12.77 -23.94
C TYR A 128 -16.51 -13.91 -23.21
N CYS A 129 -16.94 -13.69 -21.96
CA CYS A 129 -17.68 -14.67 -21.17
C CYS A 129 -18.97 -15.14 -21.86
N LEU A 130 -19.71 -14.21 -22.47
CA LEU A 130 -20.91 -14.53 -23.25
C LEU A 130 -20.60 -15.41 -24.46
N GLN A 131 -19.52 -15.12 -25.19
CA GLN A 131 -19.10 -15.92 -26.36
C GLN A 131 -18.57 -17.30 -25.94
N ALA A 132 -17.76 -17.35 -24.89
CA ALA A 132 -17.15 -18.56 -24.35
C ALA A 132 -18.10 -19.40 -23.49
N HIS A 133 -19.36 -18.98 -23.30
CA HIS A 133 -20.34 -19.63 -22.42
C HIS A 133 -19.77 -19.92 -21.02
N SER A 134 -18.98 -18.99 -20.50
CA SER A 134 -18.22 -19.14 -19.26
C SER A 134 -18.57 -18.01 -18.30
N ALA A 135 -18.32 -18.22 -17.01
CA ALA A 135 -18.54 -17.21 -15.98
C ALA A 135 -17.23 -16.95 -15.23
N LEU A 136 -16.96 -15.68 -14.94
CA LEU A 136 -15.83 -15.30 -14.10
C LEU A 136 -16.07 -15.79 -12.67
N ILE A 137 -15.11 -16.56 -12.14
CA ILE A 137 -15.12 -17.01 -10.74
C ILE A 137 -14.10 -16.19 -9.98
N HIS A 138 -14.56 -15.48 -8.95
CA HIS A 138 -13.68 -14.71 -8.09
C HIS A 138 -13.03 -15.62 -7.04
N ARG A 139 -11.70 -15.50 -6.90
CA ARG A 139 -10.98 -16.17 -5.82
C ARG A 139 -11.53 -15.72 -4.45
N PRO A 140 -11.47 -16.57 -3.41
CA PRO A 140 -11.83 -16.16 -2.06
C PRO A 140 -10.83 -15.12 -1.51
N TYR A 141 -11.30 -14.22 -0.66
CA TYR A 141 -10.42 -13.28 0.04
C TYR A 141 -9.63 -13.98 1.14
N VAL A 142 -8.40 -13.54 1.35
CA VAL A 142 -7.59 -13.93 2.50
C VAL A 142 -8.19 -13.30 3.75
N SER A 143 -8.19 -14.07 4.84
CA SER A 143 -8.57 -13.60 6.16
C SER A 143 -7.37 -13.67 7.08
N PHE A 144 -7.14 -12.61 7.85
CA PHE A 144 -6.14 -12.63 8.91
C PHE A 144 -6.60 -13.57 10.02
N THR A 145 -5.73 -14.50 10.40
CA THR A 145 -5.93 -15.44 11.51
C THR A 145 -5.20 -14.94 12.75
N HIS A 146 -5.47 -15.52 13.92
CA HIS A 146 -4.76 -15.22 15.17
C HIS A 146 -4.75 -13.74 15.59
N LEU A 147 -5.80 -12.96 15.24
CA LEU A 147 -5.89 -11.52 15.53
C LEU A 147 -5.65 -11.13 17.00
N LYS A 148 -5.98 -12.02 17.94
CA LYS A 148 -5.74 -11.82 19.37
C LYS A 148 -4.26 -11.81 19.72
N GLU A 149 -3.46 -12.62 19.05
CA GLU A 149 -2.00 -12.69 19.24
C GLU A 149 -1.31 -11.48 18.61
N LEU A 150 -1.95 -10.86 17.61
CA LEU A 150 -1.50 -9.62 16.95
C LEU A 150 -1.86 -8.34 17.73
N HIS A 151 -2.56 -8.46 18.85
CA HIS A 151 -2.88 -7.35 19.76
C HIS A 151 -1.69 -7.05 20.69
N ILE A 152 -0.62 -6.52 20.11
CA ILE A 152 0.64 -6.20 20.82
C ILE A 152 0.58 -4.78 21.43
N PHE A 153 -0.22 -3.91 20.83
CA PHE A 153 -0.38 -2.51 21.25
C PHE A 153 -1.73 -2.27 21.93
N PRO A 154 -1.80 -1.36 22.92
CA PRO A 154 -3.08 -0.93 23.46
C PRO A 154 -3.94 -0.29 22.39
N ASP A 155 -5.24 -0.26 22.66
CA ASP A 155 -6.20 0.40 21.77
C ASP A 155 -5.95 1.91 21.70
N LEU A 156 -5.86 2.42 20.47
CA LEU A 156 -5.71 3.85 20.21
C LEU A 156 -6.98 4.60 20.62
N ASN A 157 -6.80 5.59 21.50
CA ASN A 157 -7.84 6.51 21.93
C ASN A 157 -7.67 7.89 21.23
N GLN A 158 -8.62 8.79 21.45
CA GLN A 158 -8.60 10.10 20.79
C GLN A 158 -7.37 10.94 21.18
N GLU A 159 -6.89 10.84 22.42
CA GLU A 159 -5.70 11.57 22.89
C GLU A 159 -4.44 11.14 22.15
N LEU A 160 -4.23 9.82 21.99
CA LEU A 160 -3.10 9.27 21.23
C LEU A 160 -3.18 9.63 19.75
N LEU A 161 -4.38 9.67 19.16
CA LEU A 161 -4.57 10.08 17.77
C LEU A 161 -4.27 11.57 17.57
N SER A 162 -4.68 12.43 18.50
CA SER A 162 -4.31 13.86 18.47
C SER A 162 -2.80 14.08 18.66
N LEU A 163 -2.15 13.30 19.53
CA LEU A 163 -0.69 13.31 19.66
C LEU A 163 -0.01 12.85 18.36
N ALA A 164 -0.56 11.83 17.69
CA ALA A 164 -0.03 11.35 16.43
C ALA A 164 0.01 12.44 15.35
N GLU A 165 -1.05 13.25 15.24
CA GLU A 165 -1.10 14.38 14.30
C GLU A 165 0.01 15.40 14.58
N GLU A 166 0.32 15.69 15.85
CA GLU A 166 1.43 16.56 16.23
C GLU A 166 2.79 15.92 15.86
N LEU A 167 2.99 14.65 16.23
CA LEU A 167 4.24 13.92 16.00
C LEU A 167 4.60 13.81 14.51
N VAL A 168 3.60 13.70 13.63
CA VAL A 168 3.80 13.70 12.17
C VAL A 168 4.56 14.94 11.70
N THR A 169 4.35 16.10 12.35
CA THR A 169 5.01 17.35 11.96
C THR A 169 6.40 17.53 12.56
N LYS A 170 6.69 16.81 13.66
CA LYS A 170 7.93 16.95 14.46
C LYS A 170 8.95 15.85 14.20
N SER A 171 8.53 14.72 13.67
CA SER A 171 9.39 13.55 13.51
C SER A 171 10.35 13.68 12.32
N ASN A 172 11.62 13.34 12.55
CA ASN A 172 12.68 13.41 11.55
C ASN A 172 12.55 12.36 10.44
N ILE A 173 11.72 11.34 10.64
CA ILE A 173 11.45 10.29 9.64
C ILE A 173 10.28 10.67 8.71
N VAL A 174 9.60 11.79 8.95
CA VAL A 174 8.50 12.24 8.09
C VAL A 174 9.00 13.25 7.08
N LEU A 175 8.88 12.90 5.80
CA LEU A 175 9.08 13.84 4.71
C LEU A 175 7.93 14.86 4.68
N LYS A 176 8.26 16.16 4.62
CA LYS A 176 7.26 17.24 4.66
C LYS A 176 6.20 17.14 3.56
N THR A 177 6.59 16.69 2.38
CA THR A 177 5.69 16.48 1.23
C THR A 177 4.72 15.32 1.44
N MET A 178 5.01 14.44 2.39
CA MET A 178 4.25 13.23 2.69
C MET A 178 3.30 13.38 3.89
N ILE A 179 3.38 14.48 4.65
CA ILE A 179 2.48 14.79 5.78
C ILE A 179 0.99 14.57 5.44
N PRO A 180 0.46 14.98 4.27
CA PRO A 180 -0.95 14.76 3.95
C PRO A 180 -1.39 13.29 4.01
N PHE A 181 -0.52 12.34 3.69
CA PHE A 181 -0.83 10.92 3.77
C PHE A 181 -0.89 10.40 5.20
N TRP A 182 0.04 10.85 6.05
CA TRP A 182 0.04 10.53 7.47
C TRP A 182 -1.26 10.99 8.15
N ILE A 183 -1.64 12.25 7.92
CA ILE A 183 -2.88 12.80 8.48
C ILE A 183 -4.10 12.04 7.94
N ALA A 184 -4.15 11.78 6.63
CA ALA A 184 -5.24 11.01 6.04
C ALA A 184 -5.33 9.57 6.60
N ALA A 185 -4.20 8.94 6.95
CA ALA A 185 -4.19 7.62 7.57
C ALA A 185 -4.80 7.67 8.99
N ILE A 186 -4.43 8.68 9.80
CA ILE A 186 -4.98 8.90 11.14
C ILE A 186 -6.49 9.18 11.07
N THR A 187 -6.90 10.09 10.18
CA THR A 187 -8.32 10.40 9.95
C THR A 187 -9.11 9.17 9.50
N SER A 188 -8.54 8.33 8.62
CA SER A 188 -9.18 7.10 8.18
C SER A 188 -9.41 6.13 9.34
N PHE A 189 -8.46 6.04 10.28
CA PHE A 189 -8.63 5.23 11.50
C PHE A 189 -9.77 5.77 12.38
N GLN A 190 -9.82 7.08 12.62
CA GLN A 190 -10.89 7.75 13.39
C GLN A 190 -12.28 7.49 12.78
N GLN A 191 -12.37 7.40 11.45
CA GLN A 191 -13.60 7.11 10.71
C GLN A 191 -13.92 5.61 10.58
N ALA A 192 -13.19 4.74 11.27
CA ALA A 192 -13.28 3.28 11.16
C ALA A 192 -13.05 2.73 9.74
N ARG A 193 -12.38 3.50 8.86
CA ARG A 193 -11.91 3.08 7.54
C ARG A 193 -10.53 2.42 7.69
N TYR A 194 -10.49 1.29 8.38
CA TYR A 194 -9.23 0.63 8.79
C TYR A 194 -8.35 0.20 7.62
N ALA A 195 -8.94 -0.28 6.52
CA ALA A 195 -8.19 -0.62 5.32
C ALA A 195 -7.48 0.61 4.73
N ASP A 196 -8.21 1.72 4.59
CA ASP A 196 -7.67 2.95 4.03
C ASP A 196 -6.57 3.54 4.91
N CYS A 197 -6.72 3.46 6.24
CA CYS A 197 -5.67 3.79 7.20
C CYS A 197 -4.38 3.05 6.88
N VAL A 198 -4.43 1.71 6.78
CA VAL A 198 -3.23 0.89 6.56
C VAL A 198 -2.66 1.07 5.15
N ILE A 199 -3.52 1.20 4.13
CA ILE A 199 -3.09 1.46 2.73
C ILE A 199 -2.31 2.77 2.66
N LEU A 200 -2.79 3.82 3.33
CA LEU A 200 -2.09 5.10 3.37
C LEU A 200 -0.81 5.02 4.20
N LEU A 201 -0.84 4.31 5.32
CA LEU A 201 0.25 4.24 6.30
C LEU A 201 1.45 3.43 5.81
N LEU A 202 1.24 2.31 5.11
CA LEU A 202 2.30 1.40 4.68
C LEU A 202 3.40 2.10 3.85
N PRO A 203 3.07 2.87 2.78
CA PRO A 203 4.08 3.63 2.04
C PRO A 203 4.80 4.67 2.91
N GLN A 204 4.12 5.25 3.90
CA GLN A 204 4.73 6.24 4.78
C GLN A 204 5.71 5.61 5.77
N LEU A 205 5.36 4.44 6.29
CA LEU A 205 6.26 3.66 7.12
C LEU A 205 7.49 3.24 6.31
N GLU A 206 7.32 2.77 5.08
CA GLU A 206 8.44 2.44 4.18
C GLU A 206 9.33 3.66 3.93
N GLY A 207 8.74 4.81 3.62
CA GLY A 207 9.46 6.07 3.43
C GLY A 207 10.23 6.53 4.67
N GLY A 208 9.62 6.45 5.85
CA GLY A 208 10.29 6.82 7.11
C GLY A 208 11.44 5.89 7.47
N LEU A 209 11.27 4.57 7.29
CA LEU A 209 12.36 3.62 7.45
C LEU A 209 13.46 3.81 6.41
N ARG A 210 13.11 4.21 5.18
CA ARG A 210 14.09 4.55 4.13
C ARG A 210 14.95 5.75 4.53
N VAL A 211 14.36 6.77 5.16
CA VAL A 211 15.12 7.91 5.72
C VAL A 211 16.14 7.42 6.74
N LEU A 212 15.74 6.58 7.70
CA LEU A 212 16.66 6.01 8.68
C LEU A 212 17.73 5.14 8.03
N PHE A 213 17.31 4.20 7.16
CA PHE A 213 18.18 3.26 6.48
C PHE A 213 19.30 3.97 5.71
N THR A 214 18.96 4.99 4.92
CA THR A 214 19.94 5.74 4.12
C THR A 214 20.89 6.55 4.97
N ALA A 215 20.43 7.09 6.10
CA ALA A 215 21.27 7.81 7.04
C ALA A 215 22.27 6.88 7.75
N VAL A 216 21.80 5.76 8.31
CA VAL A 216 22.63 4.87 9.14
C VAL A 216 23.60 4.03 8.30
N ASN A 217 23.21 3.67 7.08
CA ASN A 217 24.06 2.96 6.12
C ASN A 217 24.82 3.91 5.18
N LYS A 218 24.78 5.23 5.41
CA LYS A 218 25.52 6.26 4.64
C LYS A 218 25.32 6.18 3.12
N CYS A 219 24.09 5.90 2.69
CA CYS A 219 23.72 5.79 1.27
C CYS A 219 22.59 6.77 0.86
N PRO A 220 22.81 8.09 0.97
CA PRO A 220 21.76 9.10 0.76
C PRO A 220 21.15 9.09 -0.65
N SER A 221 21.91 8.64 -1.66
CA SER A 221 21.40 8.50 -3.04
C SER A 221 20.20 7.58 -3.12
N ARG A 222 20.06 6.59 -2.23
CA ARG A 222 19.00 5.57 -2.24
C ARG A 222 17.66 6.03 -1.65
N LEU A 223 17.54 7.29 -1.25
CA LEU A 223 16.33 7.82 -0.59
C LEU A 223 15.18 8.04 -1.58
N MET A 224 15.47 8.56 -2.78
CA MET A 224 14.47 8.97 -3.76
C MET A 224 14.64 8.26 -5.12
N THR A 225 15.46 7.21 -5.20
CA THR A 225 15.72 6.53 -6.46
C THR A 225 14.55 5.63 -6.85
N ALA A 226 13.64 6.19 -7.64
CA ALA A 226 12.79 5.42 -8.53
C ALA A 226 13.40 5.42 -9.95
N GLU A 227 14.62 4.89 -10.08
CA GLU A 227 15.29 4.80 -11.38
C GLU A 227 14.82 3.54 -12.13
N SER A 228 14.61 3.62 -13.45
CA SER A 228 14.23 2.44 -14.24
C SER A 228 15.32 1.37 -14.29
N SER A 229 16.58 1.75 -14.07
CA SER A 229 17.77 0.88 -14.10
C SER A 229 18.19 0.32 -12.74
N SER A 230 17.56 0.75 -11.64
CA SER A 230 17.95 0.41 -10.28
C SER A 230 16.74 -0.08 -9.50
N LEU A 231 16.92 -1.09 -8.64
CA LEU A 231 15.83 -1.54 -7.77
C LEU A 231 15.44 -0.43 -6.78
N TYR A 232 14.15 -0.37 -6.46
CA TYR A 232 13.63 0.53 -5.45
C TYR A 232 14.13 0.12 -4.06
N THR A 233 14.44 1.11 -3.20
CA THR A 233 14.69 0.84 -1.78
C THR A 233 13.37 0.56 -1.06
N THR A 234 12.90 -0.69 -1.14
CA THR A 234 11.64 -1.18 -0.56
C THR A 234 11.83 -1.73 0.86
N PHE A 235 10.75 -2.14 1.54
CA PHE A 235 10.85 -2.93 2.78
C PHE A 235 11.80 -4.13 2.66
N ASP A 236 11.85 -4.81 1.51
CA ASP A 236 12.70 -6.00 1.32
C ASP A 236 14.19 -5.63 1.45
N GLU A 237 14.60 -4.52 0.84
CA GLU A 237 15.98 -4.02 0.94
C GLU A 237 16.26 -3.41 2.32
N ILE A 238 15.29 -2.69 2.90
CA ILE A 238 15.40 -2.03 4.20
C ILE A 238 15.56 -3.05 5.33
N LEU A 239 14.86 -4.19 5.23
CA LEU A 239 14.82 -5.24 6.26
C LEU A 239 15.81 -6.39 5.99
N ALA A 240 16.59 -6.32 4.91
CA ALA A 240 17.62 -7.29 4.59
C ALA A 240 18.76 -7.28 5.63
N LYS A 241 19.37 -8.46 5.86
CA LYS A 241 20.49 -8.62 6.80
C LYS A 241 21.75 -7.88 6.32
N GLN A 242 22.00 -7.90 5.02
CA GLN A 242 23.17 -7.30 4.37
C GLN A 242 22.72 -6.40 3.22
N LEU A 243 23.54 -5.39 2.96
CA LEU A 243 23.43 -4.50 1.81
C LEU A 243 23.95 -5.21 0.54
N ASN A 244 23.72 -4.61 -0.64
CA ASN A 244 24.16 -5.18 -1.93
C ASN A 244 25.69 -5.33 -2.05
N ASN A 245 26.46 -4.59 -1.26
CA ASN A 245 27.92 -4.68 -1.15
C ASN A 245 28.38 -5.64 -0.03
N GLU A 246 27.48 -6.50 0.47
CA GLU A 246 27.70 -7.48 1.56
C GLU A 246 27.96 -6.88 2.95
N GLU A 247 27.98 -5.55 3.08
CA GLU A 247 28.08 -4.87 4.37
C GLU A 247 26.83 -5.14 5.22
N MET A 248 27.01 -5.21 6.54
CA MET A 248 25.92 -5.43 7.48
C MET A 248 24.98 -4.21 7.51
N ASN A 249 23.68 -4.47 7.39
CA ASN A 249 22.67 -3.42 7.54
C ASN A 249 22.66 -2.91 9.00
N GLN A 250 22.83 -1.61 9.18
CA GLN A 250 22.89 -0.96 10.49
C GLN A 250 21.53 -0.56 11.05
N LEU A 251 20.47 -0.62 10.25
CA LEU A 251 19.11 -0.26 10.67
C LEU A 251 18.61 -1.07 11.89
N PRO A 252 18.82 -2.40 11.97
CA PRO A 252 18.40 -3.18 13.14
C PRO A 252 18.99 -2.68 14.47
N ILE A 253 20.22 -2.17 14.46
CA ILE A 253 20.86 -1.61 15.66
C ILE A 253 20.15 -0.33 16.12
N VAL A 254 19.72 0.50 15.17
CA VAL A 254 19.06 1.78 15.46
C VAL A 254 17.61 1.62 15.87
N LEU A 255 16.90 0.62 15.32
CA LEU A 255 15.51 0.33 15.68
C LEU A 255 15.40 -0.53 16.96
N GLY A 256 16.35 -1.44 17.19
CA GLY A 256 16.29 -2.42 18.27
C GLY A 256 15.46 -3.66 17.90
N GLU A 257 15.66 -4.73 18.67
CA GLU A 257 15.11 -6.06 18.40
C GLU A 257 13.59 -6.07 18.28
N SER A 258 12.86 -5.53 19.26
CA SER A 258 11.39 -5.57 19.26
C SER A 258 10.75 -4.85 18.08
N ALA A 259 11.34 -3.74 17.62
CA ALA A 259 10.84 -3.04 16.44
C ALA A 259 11.11 -3.83 15.16
N MET A 260 12.26 -4.52 15.09
CA MET A 260 12.60 -5.39 13.97
C MET A 260 11.72 -6.64 13.91
N GLU A 261 11.46 -7.28 15.06
CA GLU A 261 10.54 -8.42 15.16
C GLU A 261 9.14 -8.05 14.65
N PHE A 262 8.59 -6.91 15.11
CA PHE A 262 7.29 -6.43 14.62
C PHE A 262 7.29 -6.25 13.09
N LEU A 263 8.32 -5.61 12.54
CA LEU A 263 8.43 -5.37 11.10
C LEU A 263 8.55 -6.69 10.32
N TRP A 264 9.37 -7.63 10.77
CA TRP A 264 9.52 -8.92 10.11
C TRP A 264 8.24 -9.74 10.19
N ASP A 265 7.57 -9.79 11.34
CA ASP A 265 6.36 -10.57 11.52
C ASP A 265 5.20 -10.02 10.69
N PHE A 266 4.91 -8.71 10.81
CA PHE A 266 3.76 -8.11 10.13
C PHE A 266 3.94 -7.95 8.63
N LEU A 267 5.17 -7.80 8.13
CA LEU A 267 5.43 -7.47 6.73
C LEU A 267 6.08 -8.60 5.92
N ASN A 268 6.90 -9.47 6.50
CA ASN A 268 7.77 -10.36 5.71
C ASN A 268 7.60 -11.87 5.99
N HIS A 269 7.37 -12.26 7.25
CA HIS A 269 7.34 -13.67 7.63
C HIS A 269 6.28 -14.44 6.83
N GLN A 270 6.63 -15.60 6.27
CA GLN A 270 5.76 -16.34 5.35
C GLN A 270 4.45 -16.79 6.00
N GLU A 271 4.50 -17.16 7.29
CA GLU A 271 3.33 -17.51 8.10
C GLU A 271 2.75 -16.30 8.87
N GLY A 272 3.38 -15.14 8.73
CA GLY A 272 2.92 -13.90 9.35
C GLY A 272 1.78 -13.24 8.58
N PRO A 273 1.23 -12.13 9.10
CA PRO A 273 0.13 -11.42 8.46
C PRO A 273 0.42 -10.93 7.04
N ARG A 274 1.69 -10.61 6.69
CA ARG A 274 2.09 -10.05 5.38
C ARG A 274 1.12 -8.99 4.86
N VAL A 275 0.81 -8.03 5.74
CA VAL A 275 -0.32 -7.10 5.56
C VAL A 275 -0.19 -6.32 4.25
N ARG A 276 1.03 -5.89 3.92
CA ARG A 276 1.35 -5.17 2.69
C ARG A 276 1.09 -6.00 1.44
N ASP A 277 1.54 -7.25 1.42
CA ASP A 277 1.40 -8.12 0.26
C ASP A 277 -0.07 -8.35 -0.04
N HIS A 278 -0.85 -8.78 0.95
CA HIS A 278 -2.27 -9.08 0.74
C HIS A 278 -3.08 -7.82 0.37
N LEU A 279 -2.77 -6.65 0.94
CA LEU A 279 -3.44 -5.40 0.55
C LEU A 279 -3.08 -4.96 -0.87
N SER A 280 -1.79 -4.96 -1.21
CA SER A 280 -1.31 -4.48 -2.51
C SER A 280 -1.72 -5.35 -3.69
N HIS A 281 -1.94 -6.65 -3.47
CA HIS A 281 -2.48 -7.59 -4.48
C HIS A 281 -4.02 -7.70 -4.43
N GLY A 282 -4.69 -6.89 -3.60
CA GLY A 282 -6.15 -6.83 -3.51
C GLY A 282 -6.80 -8.05 -2.85
N GLU A 283 -6.02 -8.88 -2.16
CA GLU A 283 -6.44 -10.16 -1.60
C GLU A 283 -7.29 -10.05 -0.33
N ILE A 284 -7.41 -8.84 0.22
CA ILE A 284 -8.24 -8.56 1.39
C ILE A 284 -9.55 -7.87 1.01
N ASN A 285 -10.61 -8.23 1.73
CA ASN A 285 -11.86 -7.48 1.69
C ASN A 285 -11.73 -6.17 2.49
N LEU A 286 -11.51 -5.06 1.80
CA LEU A 286 -11.34 -3.73 2.41
C LEU A 286 -12.50 -3.31 3.33
N ASN A 287 -13.74 -3.75 3.07
CA ASN A 287 -14.90 -3.43 3.90
C ASN A 287 -14.94 -4.21 5.22
N ARG A 288 -14.12 -5.26 5.35
CA ARG A 288 -14.03 -6.14 6.52
C ARG A 288 -12.60 -6.22 7.06
N PHE A 289 -11.80 -5.18 6.81
CA PHE A 289 -10.43 -5.14 7.27
C PHE A 289 -10.38 -5.06 8.80
N PRO A 290 -9.61 -5.92 9.50
CA PRO A 290 -9.61 -5.97 10.95
C PRO A 290 -9.10 -4.69 11.59
N ARG A 291 -9.80 -4.22 12.63
CA ARG A 291 -9.37 -3.07 13.43
C ARG A 291 -8.03 -3.33 14.11
N GLU A 292 -7.81 -4.56 14.56
CA GLU A 292 -6.63 -5.01 15.30
C GLU A 292 -5.35 -4.79 14.49
N ILE A 293 -5.37 -5.15 13.19
CA ILE A 293 -4.23 -4.92 12.30
C ILE A 293 -3.96 -3.42 12.12
N ALA A 294 -5.01 -2.63 11.91
CA ALA A 294 -4.86 -1.18 11.76
C ALA A 294 -4.36 -0.52 13.06
N ASN A 295 -4.85 -0.98 14.22
CA ASN A 295 -4.43 -0.49 15.53
C ASN A 295 -2.95 -0.77 15.77
N SER A 296 -2.50 -2.01 15.53
CA SER A 296 -1.10 -2.39 15.71
C SER A 296 -0.17 -1.63 14.76
N MET A 297 -0.52 -1.54 13.46
CA MET A 297 0.29 -0.80 12.49
C MET A 297 0.38 0.70 12.78
N LEU A 298 -0.74 1.33 13.17
CA LEU A 298 -0.76 2.76 13.50
C LEU A 298 -0.04 3.03 14.83
N SER A 299 -0.23 2.19 15.84
CA SER A 299 0.47 2.30 17.13
C SER A 299 1.97 2.13 16.97
N PHE A 300 2.41 1.16 16.18
CA PHE A 300 3.82 0.98 15.85
C PHE A 300 4.39 2.23 15.16
N SER A 301 3.68 2.76 14.17
CA SER A 301 4.08 3.99 13.48
C SER A 301 4.17 5.19 14.43
N ILE A 302 3.20 5.37 15.34
CA ILE A 302 3.22 6.43 16.37
C ILE A 302 4.43 6.27 17.29
N THR A 303 4.77 5.05 17.67
CA THR A 303 5.96 4.72 18.48
C THR A 303 7.23 5.22 17.78
N LEU A 304 7.39 4.90 16.48
CA LEU A 304 8.54 5.37 15.70
C LEU A 304 8.55 6.90 15.56
N LEU A 305 7.40 7.51 15.25
CA LEU A 305 7.30 8.96 15.12
C LEU A 305 7.75 9.67 16.40
N CYS A 306 7.30 9.16 17.55
CA CYS A 306 7.69 9.62 18.87
C CYS A 306 9.21 9.50 19.07
N ARG A 307 9.77 8.30 18.90
CA ARG A 307 11.20 8.00 19.11
C ARG A 307 12.12 8.88 18.27
N PHE A 308 11.71 9.27 17.07
CA PHE A 308 12.50 10.09 16.16
C PHE A 308 12.03 11.55 16.06
N SER A 309 11.31 12.06 17.05
CA SER A 309 10.93 13.48 17.16
C SER A 309 12.11 14.39 17.54
N GLN A 310 12.07 15.65 17.09
CA GLN A 310 13.11 16.66 17.38
C GLN A 310 13.13 17.14 18.85
N ASP A 311 12.02 16.97 19.56
CA ASP A 311 11.92 17.33 20.97
C ASP A 311 12.49 16.21 21.84
N ASP A 312 13.43 16.54 22.75
CA ASP A 312 13.77 15.66 23.87
C ASP A 312 12.46 15.36 24.63
N LEU A 313 11.96 14.13 24.46
CA LEU A 313 10.74 13.59 25.09
C LEU A 313 10.78 13.60 26.63
N THR A 314 11.86 14.08 27.24
CA THR A 314 11.91 14.38 28.67
C THR A 314 10.85 15.43 29.07
N SER A 315 10.44 16.29 28.15
CA SER A 315 9.40 17.31 28.37
C SER A 315 7.96 16.80 28.13
N ILE A 316 7.77 15.88 27.18
CA ILE A 316 6.53 15.08 27.05
C ILE A 316 6.64 13.95 28.07
N LYS A 317 6.53 14.29 29.36
CA LYS A 317 6.45 13.32 30.46
C LYS A 317 5.46 12.23 30.05
N VAL A 318 5.95 11.01 29.87
CA VAL A 318 5.71 9.74 30.61
C VAL A 318 4.42 9.59 31.44
N ARG A 319 3.60 10.63 31.66
CA ARG A 319 2.35 10.58 32.41
C ARG A 319 1.17 10.02 31.62
N ASN A 320 1.14 10.14 30.28
CA ASN A 320 -0.02 9.71 29.48
C ASN A 320 0.31 8.72 28.35
N MET A 321 1.58 8.43 28.07
CA MET A 321 1.94 7.32 27.18
C MET A 321 1.92 6.02 27.99
N PRO A 322 1.12 5.01 27.61
CA PRO A 322 1.18 3.69 28.23
C PRO A 322 2.63 3.20 28.28
N THR A 323 3.02 2.57 29.38
CA THR A 323 4.37 2.05 29.63
C THR A 323 4.93 1.18 28.49
N TYR A 324 4.04 0.67 27.63
CA TYR A 324 4.29 -0.16 26.45
C TYR A 324 4.82 0.58 25.21
N PHE A 325 4.82 1.91 25.17
CA PHE A 325 5.45 2.68 24.08
C PHE A 325 6.96 2.92 24.28
N LYS A 326 7.53 2.39 25.37
CA LYS A 326 8.97 2.38 25.62
C LYS A 326 9.58 1.15 24.94
N PHE A 327 9.93 1.29 23.66
CA PHE A 327 10.78 0.35 22.92
C PHE A 327 12.18 0.93 22.74
#